data_AF-A0A166SGL5-F1
#
_entry.id   AF-A0A166SGL5-F1
#
_cell.length_a   1.000
_cell.length_b   1.000
_cell.length_c   1.000
_cell.angle_alpha   90.00
_cell.angle_beta   90.00
_cell.angle_gamma   90.00
#
_symmetry.space_group_name_H-M   'P 1'
#
loop_
_entity.id
_entity.type
_entity.pdbx_description
1 polymer ?
#
loop_
_entity_poly.entity_id
_entity_poly.type
_entity_poly.pdbx_seq_one_letter_code
_entity_poly.pdbx_strand_id
1 'polypeptide(L)' 'MSLINSLLEGLDTSDRERTVGLINQSIAADLENVATGAGPARQVDVGTRSRARRSGSNRSSSRSGR' A
#
# COMPACT_ATOMS: atom_id res chain seq x y z
N MET A 1 14.99 -13.20 -12.77
CA MET A 1 14.16 -12.35 -13.65
C MET A 1 13.56 -11.22 -12.82
N SER A 2 13.67 -9.97 -13.26
CA SER A 2 13.09 -8.81 -12.58
C SER A 2 11.59 -8.71 -12.86
N LEU A 3 10.78 -8.39 -11.84
CA LEU A 3 9.32 -8.22 -11.96
C LEU A 3 8.96 -7.09 -12.94
N ILE A 4 9.75 -6.02 -12.97
CA ILE A 4 9.63 -4.93 -13.95
C ILE A 4 9.87 -5.46 -15.37
N ASN A 5 10.83 -6.36 -15.57
CA ASN A 5 11.08 -6.91 -16.90
C ASN A 5 9.93 -7.81 -17.37
N SER A 6 9.25 -8.51 -16.45
CA SER A 6 8.06 -9.31 -16.76
C SER A 6 6.84 -8.45 -17.08
N LEU A 7 6.65 -7.32 -16.38
CA LEU A 7 5.55 -6.39 -16.65
C LEU A 7 5.70 -5.63 -17.97
N LEU A 8 6.93 -5.45 -18.43
CA LEU A 8 7.26 -4.70 -19.64
C LEU A 8 7.50 -5.60 -20.86
N GLU A 9 7.31 -6.91 -20.72
CA GLU A 9 7.53 -7.88 -21.79
C GLU A 9 6.42 -7.72 -22.86
N GLY A 10 6.82 -7.64 -24.14
CA GLY A 10 5.89 -7.47 -25.26
C GLY A 10 5.41 -6.05 -25.52
N LEU A 11 5.79 -5.07 -24.69
CA LEU A 11 5.56 -3.65 -24.97
C LEU A 11 6.61 -3.12 -25.96
N ASP A 12 6.18 -2.22 -26.84
CA ASP A 12 7.11 -1.45 -27.64
C ASP A 12 7.87 -0.43 -26.76
N THR A 13 8.92 0.17 -27.33
CA THR A 13 9.80 1.08 -26.58
C THR A 13 9.04 2.30 -26.03
N SER A 14 8.06 2.83 -26.77
CA SER A 14 7.31 4.03 -26.35
C SER A 14 6.36 3.72 -25.19
N ASP A 15 5.65 2.60 -25.29
CA ASP A 15 4.76 2.12 -24.24
C ASP A 15 5.52 1.70 -23.00
N ARG A 16 6.72 1.13 -23.19
CA ARG A 16 7.63 0.77 -22.10
C ARG A 16 8.07 2.00 -21.31
N GLU A 17 8.53 3.05 -21.98
CA GLU A 17 8.94 4.29 -21.33
C GLU A 17 7.79 4.96 -20.59
N ARG A 18 6.61 5.01 -21.22
CA ARG A 18 5.39 5.54 -20.61
C ARG A 18 5.01 4.76 -19.35
N THR A 19 5.01 3.43 -19.43
CA THR A 19 4.63 2.55 -18.32
C THR A 19 5.60 2.67 -17.16
N VAL A 20 6.91 2.70 -17.43
CA VAL A 20 7.93 2.95 -16.41
C VAL A 20 7.73 4.32 -15.76
N GLY A 21 7.39 5.35 -16.53
CA GLY A 21 7.07 6.68 -16.02
C GLY A 21 5.90 6.67 -15.04
N LEU A 22 4.81 5.98 -15.38
CA LEU A 22 3.64 5.84 -14.51
C LEU A 22 3.95 5.09 -13.21
N ILE A 23 4.73 4.00 -13.30
CA ILE A 23 5.16 3.22 -12.14
C ILE A 23 5.98 4.09 -11.19
N ASN A 24 6.94 4.85 -11.71
CA ASN A 24 7.79 5.73 -10.91
C ASN A 24 6.97 6.84 -10.22
N GLN A 25 6.00 7.44 -10.92
CA GLN A 25 5.11 8.45 -10.34
C GLN A 25 4.26 7.88 -9.20
N SER A 26 3.69 6.69 -9.39
CA SER A 26 2.90 6.02 -8.34
C SER A 26 3.73 5.72 -7.11
N ILE A 27 4.96 5.20 -7.30
CA ILE A 27 5.86 4.88 -6.19
C ILE A 27 6.24 6.15 -5.43
N ALA A 28 6.55 7.25 -6.14
CA ALA A 28 6.90 8.51 -5.50
C ALA A 28 5.74 9.04 -4.63
N ALA A 29 4.51 9.01 -5.15
CA ALA A 29 3.32 9.42 -4.40
C ALA A 29 3.10 8.52 -3.16
N ASP A 30 3.28 7.20 -3.29
CA ASP A 30 3.17 6.28 -2.16
C ASP A 30 4.23 6.54 -1.09
N LEU A 31 5.47 6.84 -1.49
CA LEU A 31 6.54 7.17 -0.56
C LEU A 31 6.27 8.48 0.18
N GLU A 32 5.73 9.50 -0.50
CA GLU A 32 5.31 10.76 0.11
C GLU A 32 4.16 10.56 1.12
N ASN A 33 3.17 9.74 0.77
CA ASN A 33 2.09 9.36 1.69
C ASN A 33 2.62 8.62 2.92
N VAL A 34 3.59 7.72 2.76
CA VAL A 34 4.23 7.05 3.90
C VAL A 34 5.04 8.03 4.75
N ALA A 35 5.79 8.95 4.12
CA ALA A 35 6.57 9.96 4.82
C ALA A 35 5.69 10.90 5.66
N THR A 36 4.48 11.20 5.21
CA THR A 36 3.48 12.00 5.95
C THR A 36 2.76 11.22 7.05
N GLY A 37 3.16 9.97 7.31
CA GLY A 37 2.66 9.14 8.41
C GLY A 37 1.42 8.32 8.06
N ALA A 38 0.96 8.35 6.80
CA ALA A 38 -0.06 7.41 6.33
C ALA A 38 0.59 6.02 6.22
N GLY A 39 0.33 5.13 7.18
CA GLY A 39 0.81 3.75 7.10
C GLY A 39 0.38 3.12 5.78
N PRO A 40 1.27 2.43 5.05
CA PRO A 40 1.02 2.01 3.68
C PRO A 40 -0.30 1.23 3.61
N ALA A 41 -1.26 1.76 2.87
CA ALA A 41 -2.56 1.13 2.66
C ALA A 41 -2.35 -0.08 1.74
N ARG A 42 -1.87 -1.19 2.30
CA ARG A 42 -1.83 -2.47 1.60
C ARG A 42 -3.27 -2.90 1.37
N GLN A 43 -3.84 -2.52 0.24
CA GLN A 43 -5.10 -3.03 -0.24
C GLN A 43 -4.84 -4.47 -0.68
N VAL A 44 -4.84 -5.38 0.29
CA VAL A 44 -4.88 -6.81 0.01
C VAL A 44 -6.26 -7.11 -0.55
N ASP A 45 -6.31 -7.68 -1.75
CA ASP A 45 -7.54 -8.10 -2.39
C ASP A 45 -8.08 -9.34 -1.65
N VAL A 46 -8.74 -9.10 -0.51
CA VAL A 46 -9.41 -10.12 0.31
C VAL A 46 -10.93 -10.06 0.13
N GLY A 47 -11.39 -9.54 -1.01
CA GLY A 47 -12.79 -9.17 -1.22
C GLY A 47 -13.21 -8.00 -0.32
N THR A 48 -14.51 -7.68 -0.30
CA THR A 48 -15.14 -6.53 0.41
C THR A 48 -14.94 -6.52 1.94
N ARG A 49 -14.16 -7.44 2.49
CA ARG A 49 -13.88 -7.55 3.91
C ARG A 49 -12.66 -6.72 4.29
N SER A 50 -12.89 -5.46 4.61
CA SER A 50 -11.94 -4.64 5.37
C SER A 50 -11.56 -5.36 6.67
N ARG A 51 -10.31 -5.83 6.78
CA ARG A 51 -9.79 -6.41 8.02
C ARG A 51 -9.78 -5.30 9.07
N ALA A 52 -10.58 -5.46 10.12
CA ALA A 52 -10.65 -4.51 11.23
C ALA A 52 -9.24 -4.22 11.75
N ARG A 53 -8.81 -2.96 11.63
CA ARG A 53 -7.56 -2.50 12.22
C ARG A 53 -7.74 -2.56 13.73
N ARG A 54 -6.92 -3.37 14.43
CA ARG A 54 -6.84 -3.34 15.90
C ARG A 54 -6.29 -1.98 16.30
N SER A 55 -7.18 -1.00 16.49
CA SER A 55 -6.92 0.14 17.35
C SER A 55 -6.56 -0.43 18.72
N GLY A 56 -5.39 -0.09 19.22
CA GLY A 56 -4.93 -0.53 20.53
C GLY A 56 -5.91 -0.11 21.60
N SER A 57 -6.81 -1.03 21.97
CA SER A 57 -7.56 -0.95 23.22
C SER A 57 -6.56 -1.20 24.35
N ASN A 58 -5.93 -0.12 24.77
CA ASN A 58 -5.08 -0.10 25.95
C ASN A 58 -5.61 0.97 26.88
N ARG A 59 -5.84 0.57 28.14
CA ARG A 59 -6.32 1.35 29.31
C ARG A 59 -7.85 1.44 29.39
N SER A 60 -8.54 0.98 30.43
CA SER A 60 -8.11 0.53 31.75
C SER A 60 -9.29 -0.19 32.42
N SER A 61 -9.06 -1.39 32.92
CA SER A 61 -9.94 -2.05 33.87
C SER A 61 -9.90 -1.31 35.22
N SER A 62 -10.97 -0.58 35.54
CA SER A 62 -11.24 -0.13 36.92
C SER A 62 -12.67 -0.52 37.28
N ARG A 63 -12.86 -1.80 37.58
CA ARG A 63 -14.07 -2.34 38.21
C ARG A 63 -13.71 -2.82 39.63
N SER A 64 -13.99 -1.96 40.60
CA SER A 64 -14.01 -2.19 42.04
C SER A 64 -15.17 -1.31 42.52
N GLY A 65 -16.36 -1.80 42.80
CA GLY A 65 -16.67 -2.86 43.76
C GLY A 65 -17.30 -2.18 44.99
N ARG A 66 -18.62 -1.95 44.93
CA ARG A 66 -19.49 -1.72 46.08
C ARG A 66 -20.93 -2.03 45.70
#